data_AF-A0A812N101-F1
#
_entry.id   AF-A0A812N101-F1
#
_cell.length_a   1.000
_cell.length_b   1.000
_cell.length_c   1.000
_cell.angle_alpha   90.00
_cell.angle_beta   90.00
_cell.angle_gamma   90.00
#
_symmetry.space_group_name_H-M   'P 1'
#
loop_
_entity.id
_entity.type
_entity.pdbx_description
1 polymer ?
#
loop_
_entity_poly.entity_id
_entity_poly.type
_entity_poly.pdbx_seq_one_letter_code
_entity_poly.pdbx_strand_id
1 'polypeptide(L)'
;LCIDDLLSVVRAFAARLDTLEEDLQPNQSTMSLASSTWTAASFPVPPASWLAEVSLARLQLAVVCRRLRNHGLMLRRLLERVSEAGMDRRLTGYMRDMGDDVEVALEDAGHLIDRCGALASAYESAIRREADSQRRQSKDALTLEQEKQNRHAQRLNDTLFVLTTATTLFAPVQFLAGVYGMNFAVDGDPTIPELKWEYGYLYFWILVIVYLIASSAMAVGVFRRLRIQQKLPPRNGFSSSWTEEGERPRLHGRPFGDREEFTDATYQVLPG
;
A
#
# COMPACT_ATOMS: atom_id res chain seq x y z
N LEU A 1 3.39 -47.02 21.28
CA LEU A 1 3.90 -45.69 21.64
C LEU A 1 3.69 -45.54 23.13
N CYS A 2 4.77 -45.59 23.89
CA CYS A 2 4.74 -45.28 25.31
C CYS A 2 4.38 -43.79 25.47
N ILE A 3 3.83 -43.39 26.63
CA ILE A 3 3.60 -41.97 26.94
C ILE A 3 4.93 -41.19 26.84
N ASP A 4 6.05 -41.82 27.23
CA ASP A 4 7.41 -41.29 27.10
C ASP A 4 7.84 -40.96 25.66
N ASP A 5 7.49 -41.80 24.67
CA ASP A 5 7.81 -41.53 23.27
C ASP A 5 7.14 -40.24 22.82
N LEU A 6 5.90 -40.04 23.28
CA LEU A 6 5.06 -38.92 22.88
C LEU A 6 5.53 -37.62 23.56
N LEU A 7 5.96 -37.70 24.82
CA LEU A 7 6.66 -36.62 25.53
C LEU A 7 7.98 -36.24 24.85
N SER A 8 8.76 -37.22 24.37
CA SER A 8 10.02 -36.95 23.66
C SER A 8 9.78 -36.15 22.37
N VAL A 9 8.68 -36.45 21.66
CA VAL A 9 8.27 -35.73 20.44
C VAL A 9 7.89 -34.29 20.75
N VAL A 10 7.10 -34.05 21.81
CA VAL A 10 6.71 -32.68 22.22
C VAL A 10 7.94 -31.83 22.57
N ARG A 11 8.91 -32.41 23.30
CA ARG A 11 10.18 -31.72 23.61
C ARG A 11 11.02 -31.44 22.37
N ALA A 12 11.07 -32.36 21.42
CA ALA A 12 11.76 -32.15 20.14
C ALA A 12 11.13 -31.00 19.34
N PHE A 13 9.81 -30.91 19.30
CA PHE A 13 9.11 -29.77 18.70
C PHE A 13 9.40 -28.46 19.43
N ALA A 14 9.46 -28.47 20.77
CA ALA A 14 9.76 -27.28 21.54
C ALA A 14 11.16 -26.73 21.20
N ALA A 15 12.18 -27.59 21.22
CA ALA A 15 13.54 -27.21 20.82
C ALA A 15 13.61 -26.69 19.38
N ARG A 16 12.85 -27.28 18.46
CA ARG A 16 12.80 -26.81 17.07
C ARG A 16 12.11 -25.46 16.94
N LEU A 17 11.05 -25.22 17.72
CA LEU A 17 10.34 -23.96 17.70
C LEU A 17 11.19 -22.81 18.25
N ASP A 18 12.00 -23.07 19.29
CA ASP A 18 12.94 -22.09 19.81
C ASP A 18 13.98 -21.69 18.74
N THR A 19 14.47 -22.64 17.93
CA THR A 19 15.36 -22.28 16.80
C THR A 19 14.67 -21.43 15.74
N LEU A 20 13.39 -21.69 15.45
CA LEU A 20 12.62 -20.89 14.48
C LEU A 20 12.31 -19.49 15.02
N GLU A 21 12.13 -19.34 16.33
CA GLU A 21 11.94 -18.04 16.97
C GLU A 21 13.19 -17.18 16.91
N GLU A 22 14.37 -17.78 17.14
CA GLU A 22 15.67 -17.09 17.03
C GLU A 22 15.93 -16.59 15.60
N ASP A 23 15.51 -17.33 14.58
CA ASP A 23 15.58 -16.91 13.18
C ASP A 23 14.73 -15.66 12.89
N LEU A 24 13.62 -15.48 13.60
CA LEU A 24 12.71 -14.34 13.44
C LEU A 24 13.17 -13.10 14.23
N GLN A 25 13.84 -13.30 15.36
CA GLN A 25 14.42 -12.26 16.21
C GLN A 25 15.95 -12.39 16.26
N PRO A 26 16.69 -11.91 15.23
CA PRO A 26 18.13 -11.90 15.31
C PRO A 26 18.56 -11.07 16.53
N ASN A 27 19.26 -11.75 17.44
CA ASN A 27 19.79 -11.20 18.68
C ASN A 27 20.43 -9.81 18.43
N GLN A 28 20.13 -8.79 19.25
CA GLN A 28 20.70 -7.43 19.06
C GLN A 28 22.25 -7.43 19.00
N SER A 29 22.89 -8.48 19.52
CA SER A 29 24.33 -8.70 19.49
C SER A 29 24.89 -9.11 18.12
N THR A 30 24.12 -9.72 17.21
CA THR A 30 24.58 -10.02 15.83
C THR A 30 24.43 -8.82 14.89
N MET A 31 23.64 -7.81 15.28
CA MET A 31 23.47 -6.55 14.55
C MET A 31 24.77 -5.71 14.47
N SER A 32 25.75 -5.90 15.36
CA SER A 32 27.00 -5.14 15.35
C SER A 32 28.05 -5.67 14.36
N LEU A 33 27.91 -6.90 13.87
CA LEU A 33 28.87 -7.54 12.95
C LEU A 33 28.40 -7.55 11.49
N ALA A 34 27.11 -7.35 11.23
CA ALA A 34 26.53 -7.27 9.89
C ALA A 34 26.72 -5.88 9.21
N SER A 35 27.58 -5.01 9.76
CA SER A 35 27.80 -3.65 9.27
C SER A 35 28.68 -3.53 8.02
N SER A 36 29.17 -4.65 7.44
CA SER A 36 30.11 -4.63 6.31
C SER A 36 29.50 -5.01 4.96
N THR A 37 28.28 -5.55 4.91
CA THR A 37 27.56 -5.79 3.66
C THR A 37 26.43 -4.77 3.51
N TRP A 38 26.73 -3.70 2.76
CA TRP A 38 25.80 -2.62 2.43
C TRP A 38 24.67 -3.11 1.51
N THR A 39 23.70 -3.83 2.07
CA THR A 39 22.34 -3.88 1.52
C THR A 39 21.44 -3.22 2.55
N ALA A 40 20.96 -2.04 2.20
CA ALA A 40 20.23 -1.14 3.10
C ALA A 40 19.02 -1.82 3.77
N ALA A 41 19.07 -1.89 5.11
CA ALA A 41 17.94 -1.72 6.02
C ALA A 41 16.63 -2.50 5.75
N SER A 42 16.69 -3.71 5.22
CA SER A 42 15.59 -4.67 5.31
C SER A 42 15.92 -5.70 6.40
N PHE A 43 15.05 -5.79 7.42
CA PHE A 43 15.07 -6.94 8.32
C PHE A 43 15.02 -8.20 7.44
N PRO A 44 15.95 -9.15 7.58
CA PRO A 44 15.93 -10.34 6.73
C PRO A 44 14.69 -11.15 7.10
N VAL A 45 13.61 -10.97 6.34
CA VAL A 45 12.42 -11.80 6.47
C VAL A 45 12.85 -13.23 6.11
N PRO A 46 12.59 -14.23 6.97
CA PRO A 46 12.92 -15.61 6.68
C PRO A 46 12.31 -16.07 5.34
N PRO A 47 12.89 -17.07 4.65
CA PRO A 47 12.33 -17.59 3.41
C PRO A 47 10.94 -18.21 3.63
N ALA A 48 10.13 -18.32 2.57
CA ALA A 48 8.77 -18.89 2.65
C ALA A 48 8.72 -20.33 3.21
N SER A 49 9.83 -21.08 3.10
CA SER A 49 9.98 -22.41 3.72
C SER A 49 9.90 -22.37 5.25
N TRP A 50 10.29 -21.26 5.88
CA TRP A 50 10.19 -21.08 7.33
C TRP A 50 8.73 -21.10 7.78
N LEU A 51 7.84 -20.37 7.09
CA LEU A 51 6.41 -20.37 7.42
C LEU A 51 5.77 -21.74 7.12
N ALA A 52 6.23 -22.41 6.06
CA ALA A 52 5.83 -23.78 5.76
C ALA A 52 6.22 -24.75 6.90
N GLU A 53 7.40 -24.59 7.49
CA GLU A 53 7.87 -25.39 8.62
C GLU A 53 7.04 -25.11 9.89
N VAL A 54 6.79 -23.84 10.24
CA VAL A 54 5.95 -23.47 11.40
C VAL A 54 4.51 -23.99 11.25
N SER A 55 3.93 -23.87 10.05
CA SER A 55 2.58 -24.38 9.78
C SER A 55 2.51 -25.91 9.81
N LEU A 56 3.54 -26.60 9.29
CA LEU A 56 3.67 -28.05 9.40
C LEU A 56 3.79 -28.50 10.87
N ALA A 57 4.65 -27.84 11.65
CA ALA A 57 4.83 -28.12 13.08
C ALA A 57 3.50 -27.95 13.84
N ARG A 58 2.77 -26.86 13.59
CA ARG A 58 1.43 -26.63 14.17
C ARG A 58 0.43 -27.74 13.82
N LEU A 59 0.39 -28.17 12.56
CA LEU A 59 -0.49 -29.26 12.13
C LEU A 59 -0.13 -30.59 12.79
N GLN A 60 1.16 -30.93 12.84
CA GLN A 60 1.65 -32.14 13.50
C GLN A 60 1.34 -32.13 14.99
N LEU A 61 1.54 -30.99 15.66
CA LEU A 61 1.22 -30.86 17.07
C LEU A 61 -0.28 -30.97 17.36
N ALA A 62 -1.14 -30.45 16.48
CA ALA A 62 -2.59 -30.60 16.61
C ALA A 62 -3.03 -32.08 16.53
N VAL A 63 -2.38 -32.87 15.66
CA VAL A 63 -2.61 -34.32 15.59
C VAL A 63 -2.15 -35.02 16.87
N VAL A 64 -0.97 -34.67 17.37
CA VAL A 64 -0.40 -35.19 18.62
C VAL A 64 -1.31 -34.87 19.81
N CYS A 65 -1.76 -33.62 19.93
CA CYS A 65 -2.69 -33.15 20.97
C CYS A 65 -4.03 -33.91 20.92
N ARG A 66 -4.59 -34.11 19.71
CA ARG A 66 -5.82 -34.91 19.54
C ARG A 66 -5.64 -36.36 20.00
N ARG A 67 -4.48 -36.96 19.72
CA ARG A 67 -4.18 -38.34 20.12
C ARG A 67 -3.98 -38.46 21.63
N LEU A 68 -3.22 -37.55 22.23
CA LEU A 68 -3.05 -37.48 23.69
C LEU A 68 -4.39 -37.34 24.42
N ARG A 69 -5.28 -36.47 23.91
CA ARG A 69 -6.59 -36.27 24.51
C ARG A 69 -7.44 -37.53 24.50
N ASN A 70 -7.41 -38.28 23.39
CA ASN A 70 -8.09 -39.57 23.32
C ASN A 70 -7.50 -40.58 24.31
N HIS A 71 -6.18 -40.64 24.45
CA HIS A 71 -5.51 -41.53 25.40
C HIS A 71 -5.83 -41.13 26.85
N GLY A 72 -5.79 -39.85 27.20
CA GLY A 72 -6.13 -39.35 28.54
C GLY A 72 -7.59 -39.64 28.91
N LEU A 73 -8.54 -39.44 27.98
CA LEU A 73 -9.95 -39.81 28.19
C LEU A 73 -10.13 -41.31 28.41
N MET A 74 -9.39 -42.14 27.66
CA MET A 74 -9.43 -43.59 27.83
C MET A 74 -8.84 -44.00 29.19
N LEU A 75 -7.72 -43.41 29.58
CA LEU A 75 -7.07 -43.69 30.87
C LEU A 75 -7.99 -43.32 32.03
N ARG A 76 -8.64 -42.16 31.97
CA ARG A 76 -9.59 -41.67 32.98
C ARG A 76 -10.79 -42.60 33.12
N ARG A 77 -11.37 -43.06 32.00
CA ARG A 77 -12.46 -44.06 31.99
C ARG A 77 -12.04 -45.42 32.56
N LEU A 78 -10.80 -45.85 32.29
CA LEU A 78 -10.26 -47.09 32.87
C LEU A 78 -10.01 -46.94 34.37
N LEU A 79 -9.47 -45.80 34.80
CA LEU A 79 -9.24 -45.47 36.20
C LEU A 79 -10.55 -45.53 37.00
N GLU A 80 -11.63 -44.94 36.48
CA GLU A 80 -12.96 -44.99 37.08
C GLU A 80 -13.43 -46.44 37.28
N ARG A 81 -13.34 -47.27 36.23
CA ARG A 81 -13.72 -48.70 36.30
C ARG A 81 -12.86 -49.52 37.27
N VAL A 82 -11.55 -49.30 37.29
CA VAL A 82 -10.62 -50.01 38.18
C VAL A 82 -10.81 -49.56 39.64
N SER A 83 -11.10 -48.29 39.86
CA SER A 83 -11.42 -47.73 41.18
C SER A 83 -12.72 -48.32 41.73
N GLU A 84 -13.75 -48.50 40.90
CA GLU A 84 -15.03 -49.11 41.29
C GLU A 84 -14.90 -50.62 41.56
N ALA A 85 -14.02 -51.32 40.84
CA ALA A 85 -13.80 -52.77 40.98
C ALA A 85 -13.03 -53.18 42.25
N GLY A 86 -12.64 -52.23 43.12
CA GLY A 86 -11.94 -52.53 44.37
C GLY A 86 -10.50 -53.02 44.20
N MET A 87 -9.83 -52.63 43.11
CA MET A 87 -8.47 -53.07 42.79
C MET A 87 -7.40 -52.44 43.70
N ASP A 88 -6.18 -52.99 43.68
CA ASP A 88 -5.08 -52.62 44.58
C ASP A 88 -4.67 -51.13 44.46
N ARG A 89 -4.56 -50.43 45.60
CA ARG A 89 -4.32 -48.97 45.68
C ARG A 89 -3.09 -48.51 44.91
N ARG A 90 -2.08 -49.37 44.81
CA ARG A 90 -0.81 -49.07 44.15
C ARG A 90 -0.99 -48.91 42.64
N LEU A 91 -1.80 -49.76 42.00
CA LEU A 91 -2.09 -49.68 40.57
C LEU A 91 -2.93 -48.45 40.23
N THR A 92 -3.92 -48.12 41.06
CA THR A 92 -4.73 -46.91 40.92
C THR A 92 -3.88 -45.65 41.07
N GLY A 93 -2.87 -45.65 41.95
CA GLY A 93 -1.89 -44.57 42.08
C GLY A 93 -1.07 -44.36 40.81
N TYR A 94 -0.45 -45.43 40.28
CA TYR A 94 0.32 -45.36 39.02
C TYR A 94 -0.52 -44.86 37.83
N MET A 95 -1.76 -45.33 37.71
CA MET A 95 -2.67 -44.90 36.62
C MET A 95 -3.10 -43.44 36.77
N ARG A 96 -3.14 -42.90 38.00
CA ARG A 96 -3.40 -41.48 38.24
C ARG A 96 -2.19 -40.64 37.82
N ASP A 97 -0.98 -41.02 38.24
CA ASP A 97 0.25 -40.31 37.84
C ASP A 97 0.39 -40.28 36.31
N MET A 98 0.13 -41.41 35.63
CA MET A 98 0.11 -41.45 34.16
C MET A 98 -0.96 -40.56 33.53
N GLY A 99 -2.09 -40.37 34.21
CA GLY A 99 -3.15 -39.46 33.77
C GLY A 99 -2.72 -38.01 33.87
N ASP A 100 -2.10 -37.65 34.99
CA ASP A 100 -1.57 -36.31 35.26
C ASP A 100 -0.45 -35.96 34.27
N ASP A 101 0.46 -36.90 33.98
CA ASP A 101 1.52 -36.72 32.96
C ASP A 101 0.95 -36.43 31.56
N VAL A 102 -0.14 -37.10 31.19
CA VAL A 102 -0.83 -36.86 29.90
C VAL A 102 -1.51 -35.49 29.88
N GLU A 103 -2.06 -35.04 31.01
CA GLU A 103 -2.69 -33.72 31.12
C GLU A 103 -1.66 -32.60 30.99
N VAL A 104 -0.49 -32.73 31.65
CA VAL A 104 0.65 -31.81 31.49
C VAL A 104 1.13 -31.79 30.04
N ALA A 105 1.29 -32.95 29.40
CA ALA A 105 1.71 -33.02 28.00
C ALA A 105 0.72 -32.36 27.03
N LEU A 106 -0.58 -32.40 27.35
CA LEU A 106 -1.63 -31.73 26.58
C LEU A 106 -1.55 -30.22 26.71
N GLU A 107 -1.29 -29.72 27.91
CA GLU A 107 -1.11 -28.29 28.18
C GLU A 107 0.13 -27.74 27.46
N ASP A 108 1.27 -28.46 27.55
CA ASP A 108 2.52 -28.12 26.84
C ASP A 108 2.31 -28.08 25.32
N ALA A 109 1.61 -29.06 24.77
CA ALA A 109 1.28 -29.09 23.35
C ALA A 109 0.34 -27.92 22.96
N GLY A 110 -0.62 -27.56 23.82
CA GLY A 110 -1.47 -26.40 23.62
C GLY A 110 -0.65 -25.11 23.52
N HIS A 111 0.24 -24.88 24.49
CA HIS A 111 1.12 -23.71 24.52
C HIS A 111 2.01 -23.61 23.27
N LEU A 112 2.54 -24.74 22.78
CA LEU A 112 3.35 -24.75 21.56
C LEU A 112 2.52 -24.41 20.31
N ILE A 113 1.26 -24.86 20.20
CA ILE A 113 0.37 -24.52 19.09
C ILE A 113 0.11 -23.00 19.04
N ASP A 114 -0.08 -22.40 20.21
CA ASP A 114 -0.29 -20.95 20.34
C ASP A 114 0.99 -20.18 19.99
N ARG A 115 2.17 -20.64 20.44
CA ARG A 115 3.47 -20.09 20.00
C ARG A 115 3.65 -20.15 18.49
N CYS A 116 3.34 -21.29 17.85
CA CYS A 116 3.36 -21.39 16.39
C CYS A 116 2.43 -20.35 15.72
N GLY A 117 1.26 -20.09 16.30
CA GLY A 117 0.33 -19.06 15.82
C GLY A 117 0.89 -17.65 15.95
N ALA A 118 1.48 -17.33 17.11
CA ALA A 118 2.14 -16.06 17.36
C ALA A 118 3.30 -15.82 16.37
N LEU A 119 4.16 -16.82 16.17
CA LEU A 119 5.27 -16.77 15.22
C LEU A 119 4.80 -16.55 13.78
N ALA A 120 3.75 -17.25 13.34
CA ALA A 120 3.16 -17.04 12.02
C ALA A 120 2.63 -15.61 11.85
N SER A 121 1.95 -15.06 12.86
CA SER A 121 1.42 -13.69 12.83
C SER A 121 2.53 -12.63 12.83
N ALA A 122 3.63 -12.89 13.55
CA ALA A 122 4.81 -12.03 13.58
C ALA A 122 5.53 -12.03 12.22
N TYR A 123 5.66 -13.20 11.59
CA TYR A 123 6.19 -13.32 10.22
C TYR A 123 5.33 -12.57 9.20
N GLU A 124 4.00 -12.73 9.24
CA GLU A 124 3.11 -12.00 8.34
C GLU A 124 3.22 -10.47 8.55
N SER A 125 3.35 -10.05 9.81
CA SER A 125 3.57 -8.66 10.16
C SER A 125 4.91 -8.13 9.64
N ALA A 126 5.96 -8.96 9.63
CA ALA A 126 7.27 -8.61 9.08
C ALA A 126 7.21 -8.42 7.55
N ILE A 127 6.55 -9.33 6.82
CA ILE A 127 6.32 -9.20 5.37
C ILE A 127 5.54 -7.92 5.06
N ARG A 128 4.48 -7.65 5.83
CA ARG A 128 3.66 -6.45 5.61
C ARG A 128 4.47 -5.16 5.78
N ARG A 129 5.37 -5.10 6.76
CA ARG A 129 6.27 -3.94 6.97
C ARG A 129 7.18 -3.71 5.78
N GLU A 130 7.74 -4.78 5.21
CA GLU A 130 8.60 -4.68 4.02
C GLU A 130 7.80 -4.29 2.77
N ALA A 131 6.62 -4.87 2.58
CA ALA A 131 5.74 -4.46 1.47
C ALA A 131 5.32 -2.98 1.58
N ASP A 132 5.03 -2.51 2.80
CA ASP A 132 4.67 -1.12 3.04
C ASP A 132 5.86 -0.17 2.90
N SER A 133 7.07 -0.59 3.27
CA SER A 133 8.29 0.21 3.07
C SER A 133 8.55 0.43 1.56
N GLN A 134 8.44 -0.62 0.76
CA GLN A 134 8.58 -0.56 -0.71
C GLN A 134 7.46 0.27 -1.36
N ARG A 135 6.22 0.13 -0.87
CA ARG A 135 5.08 0.95 -1.34
C ARG A 135 5.26 2.44 -1.02
N ARG A 136 5.84 2.77 0.14
CA ARG A 136 6.15 4.16 0.49
C ARG A 136 7.24 4.71 -0.40
N GLN A 137 8.34 3.98 -0.59
CA GLN A 137 9.42 4.39 -1.48
C GLN A 137 8.95 4.62 -2.93
N SER A 138 8.11 3.72 -3.47
CA SER A 138 7.57 3.90 -4.83
C SER A 138 6.62 5.10 -4.93
N LYS A 139 5.76 5.34 -3.93
CA LYS A 139 4.91 6.54 -3.88
C LYS A 139 5.72 7.83 -3.78
N ASP A 140 6.76 7.85 -2.95
CA ASP A 140 7.60 9.03 -2.76
C ASP A 140 8.40 9.35 -4.04
N ALA A 141 8.86 8.32 -4.76
CA ALA A 141 9.52 8.49 -6.06
C ALA A 141 8.55 9.07 -7.11
N LEU A 142 7.34 8.50 -7.23
CA LEU A 142 6.33 8.94 -8.20
C LEU A 142 5.82 10.36 -7.92
N THR A 143 5.61 10.71 -6.64
CA THR A 143 5.16 12.06 -6.25
C THR A 143 6.21 13.11 -6.58
N LEU A 144 7.49 12.82 -6.35
CA LEU A 144 8.59 13.72 -6.71
C LEU A 144 8.71 13.92 -8.22
N GLU A 145 8.47 12.87 -9.02
CA GLU A 145 8.41 13.00 -10.49
C GLU A 145 7.24 13.86 -10.93
N GLN A 146 6.06 13.66 -10.35
CA GLN A 146 4.88 14.46 -10.66
C GLN A 146 5.07 15.94 -10.27
N GLU A 147 5.70 16.23 -9.13
CA GLU A 147 6.06 17.59 -8.75
C GLU A 147 7.02 18.24 -9.74
N LYS A 148 8.04 17.51 -10.21
CA LYS A 148 8.96 18.00 -11.25
C LYS A 148 8.19 18.33 -12.53
N GLN A 149 7.33 17.44 -12.99
CA GLN A 149 6.51 17.67 -14.19
C GLN A 149 5.59 18.89 -14.02
N ASN A 150 4.93 19.03 -12.87
CA ASN A 150 4.08 20.19 -12.57
C ASN A 150 4.89 21.49 -12.57
N ARG A 151 6.08 21.52 -11.97
CA ARG A 151 6.98 22.69 -12.00
C ARG A 151 7.44 23.02 -13.41
N HIS A 152 7.76 22.02 -14.22
CA HIS A 152 8.10 22.22 -15.64
C HIS A 152 6.91 22.80 -16.42
N ALA A 153 5.72 22.25 -16.27
CA ALA A 153 4.51 22.75 -16.91
C ALA A 153 4.18 24.19 -16.50
N GLN A 154 4.33 24.54 -15.21
CA GLN A 154 4.17 25.92 -14.73
C GLN A 154 5.15 26.88 -15.41
N ARG A 155 6.44 26.54 -15.46
CA ARG A 155 7.46 27.36 -16.15
C ARG A 155 7.18 27.51 -17.64
N LEU A 156 6.74 26.45 -18.30
CA LEU A 156 6.35 26.49 -19.71
C LEU A 156 5.16 27.42 -19.91
N ASN A 157 4.13 27.33 -19.08
CA ASN A 157 2.97 28.20 -19.15
C ASN A 157 3.36 29.69 -18.97
N ASP A 158 4.23 29.99 -18.00
CA ASP A 158 4.75 31.35 -17.79
C ASP A 158 5.55 31.85 -19.00
N THR A 159 6.39 31.00 -19.57
CA THR A 159 7.22 31.35 -20.75
C THR A 159 6.35 31.60 -21.98
N LEU A 160 5.35 30.74 -22.21
CA LEU A 160 4.38 30.90 -23.29
C LEU A 160 3.59 32.21 -23.12
N PHE A 161 3.17 32.52 -21.90
CA PHE A 161 2.46 33.78 -21.63
C PHE A 161 3.32 35.01 -21.96
N VAL A 162 4.60 35.02 -21.57
CA VAL A 162 5.53 36.12 -21.90
C VAL A 162 5.71 36.25 -23.41
N LEU A 163 5.94 35.14 -24.11
CA LEU A 163 6.10 35.12 -25.56
C LEU A 163 4.85 35.63 -26.28
N THR A 164 3.66 35.12 -25.92
CA THR A 164 2.39 35.55 -26.52
C THR A 164 2.13 37.03 -26.26
N THR A 165 2.39 37.51 -25.04
CA THR A 165 2.23 38.94 -24.70
C THR A 165 3.12 39.80 -25.59
N ALA A 166 4.39 39.43 -25.76
CA ALA A 166 5.31 40.14 -26.65
C ALA A 166 4.81 40.13 -28.11
N THR A 167 4.37 38.98 -28.62
CA THR A 167 3.83 38.86 -29.99
C THR A 167 2.60 39.74 -30.22
N THR A 168 1.66 39.79 -29.27
CA THR A 168 0.45 40.64 -29.39
C THR A 168 0.77 42.13 -29.39
N LEU A 169 1.90 42.54 -28.80
CA LEU A 169 2.37 43.93 -28.85
C LEU A 169 3.02 44.25 -30.20
N PHE A 170 3.90 43.38 -30.70
CA PHE A 170 4.72 43.67 -31.88
C PHE A 170 4.05 43.33 -33.21
N ALA A 171 3.20 42.30 -33.29
CA ALA A 171 2.64 41.86 -34.56
C ALA A 171 1.84 42.97 -35.29
N PRO A 172 0.98 43.77 -34.62
CA PRO A 172 0.25 44.84 -35.30
C PRO A 172 1.14 46.03 -35.67
N VAL A 173 2.16 46.33 -34.85
CA VAL A 173 3.14 47.38 -35.17
C VAL A 173 3.98 46.99 -36.38
N GLN A 174 4.42 45.74 -36.44
CA GLN A 174 5.19 45.21 -37.55
C GLN A 174 4.35 45.15 -38.83
N PHE A 175 3.07 44.81 -38.73
CA PHE A 175 2.13 44.90 -39.85
C PHE A 175 2.01 46.35 -40.35
N LEU A 176 1.83 47.31 -39.45
CA LEU A 176 1.72 48.74 -39.80
C LEU A 176 3.03 49.25 -40.44
N ALA A 177 4.18 48.93 -39.87
CA ALA A 177 5.48 49.26 -40.45
C ALA A 177 5.70 48.59 -41.81
N GLY A 178 5.21 47.36 -41.99
CA GLY A 178 5.19 46.66 -43.27
C GLY A 178 4.35 47.40 -44.30
N VAL A 179 3.13 47.80 -43.94
CA VAL A 179 2.23 48.55 -44.83
C VAL A 179 2.84 49.88 -45.26
N TYR A 180 3.35 50.69 -44.32
CA TYR A 180 4.00 51.96 -44.64
C TYR A 180 5.40 51.82 -45.26
N GLY A 181 6.02 50.63 -45.20
CA GLY A 181 7.29 50.29 -45.83
C GLY A 181 7.15 49.75 -47.27
N MET A 182 5.92 49.50 -47.75
CA MET A 182 5.69 49.11 -49.14
C MET A 182 5.89 50.30 -50.07
N ASN A 183 6.67 50.12 -51.16
CA ASN A 183 6.91 51.15 -52.17
C ASN A 183 5.65 51.39 -53.03
N PHE A 184 4.81 52.36 -52.67
CA PHE A 184 3.63 52.76 -53.46
C PHE A 184 3.95 53.87 -54.47
N ALA A 185 4.94 53.65 -55.33
CA ALA A 185 5.24 54.53 -56.45
C ALA A 185 4.78 53.85 -57.76
N VAL A 186 3.58 54.17 -58.22
CA VAL A 186 3.19 53.96 -59.62
C VAL A 186 3.03 55.35 -60.23
N ASP A 187 4.04 55.77 -60.99
CA ASP A 187 3.99 56.85 -61.97
C ASP A 187 3.23 58.14 -61.55
N GLY A 188 3.91 58.98 -60.78
CA GLY A 188 3.59 60.41 -60.65
C GLY A 188 2.54 60.80 -59.60
N ASP A 189 1.66 59.88 -59.17
CA ASP A 189 0.66 60.15 -58.14
C ASP A 189 0.67 59.11 -57.01
N PRO A 190 1.12 59.46 -55.79
CA PRO A 190 1.01 58.60 -54.61
C PRO A 190 -0.44 58.11 -54.41
N THR A 191 -0.65 56.78 -54.52
CA THR A 191 -1.96 56.13 -54.36
C THR A 191 -2.49 56.15 -52.92
N ILE A 192 -1.66 56.56 -51.95
CA ILE A 192 -2.07 56.79 -50.56
C ILE A 192 -2.15 58.31 -50.30
N PRO A 193 -3.35 58.88 -50.06
CA PRO A 193 -3.52 60.32 -49.85
C PRO A 193 -2.81 60.85 -48.59
N GLU A 194 -2.51 59.98 -47.62
CA GLU A 194 -1.85 60.32 -46.34
C GLU A 194 -0.35 60.67 -46.50
N LEU A 195 0.31 60.23 -47.58
CA LEU A 195 1.75 60.42 -47.79
C LEU A 195 2.09 61.80 -48.40
N LYS A 196 1.11 62.48 -49.02
CA LYS A 196 1.25 63.84 -49.57
C LYS A 196 1.16 64.93 -48.49
N TRP A 197 0.89 64.56 -47.23
CA TRP A 197 0.81 65.49 -46.10
C TRP A 197 2.20 65.76 -45.50
N GLU A 198 2.53 67.03 -45.31
CA GLU A 198 3.80 67.51 -44.75
C GLU A 198 4.11 66.93 -43.35
N TYR A 199 3.06 66.56 -42.60
CA TYR A 199 3.16 65.96 -41.27
C TYR A 199 2.80 64.46 -41.22
N GLY A 200 2.66 63.77 -42.36
CA GLY A 200 2.23 62.36 -42.40
C GLY A 200 3.16 61.41 -41.62
N TYR A 201 4.48 61.64 -41.71
CA TYR A 201 5.48 60.87 -40.96
C TYR A 201 5.39 61.11 -39.44
N LEU A 202 5.12 62.35 -39.03
CA LEU A 202 4.91 62.71 -37.63
C LEU A 202 3.64 62.03 -37.08
N TYR A 203 2.56 62.04 -37.85
CA TYR A 203 1.29 61.39 -37.50
C TYR A 203 1.45 59.86 -37.35
N PHE A 204 2.23 59.22 -38.23
CA PHE A 204 2.57 57.81 -38.14
C PHE A 204 3.27 57.46 -36.80
N TRP A 205 4.30 58.22 -36.42
CA TRP A 205 4.99 58.00 -35.14
C TRP A 205 4.09 58.24 -33.93
N ILE A 206 3.24 59.27 -33.97
CA ILE A 206 2.25 59.52 -32.92
C ILE A 206 1.30 58.32 -32.80
N LEU A 207 0.80 57.80 -33.91
CA LEU A 207 -0.09 56.63 -33.93
C LEU A 207 0.59 55.39 -33.35
N VAL A 208 1.84 55.12 -33.75
CA VAL A 208 2.64 53.99 -33.22
C VAL A 208 2.87 54.12 -31.72
N ILE A 209 3.24 55.31 -31.23
CA ILE A 209 3.48 55.56 -29.80
C ILE A 209 2.18 55.42 -29.00
N VAL A 210 1.08 56.01 -29.48
CA VAL A 210 -0.25 55.90 -28.84
C VAL A 210 -0.71 54.44 -28.80
N TYR A 211 -0.54 53.70 -29.90
CA TYR A 211 -0.86 52.28 -29.96
C TYR A 211 -0.02 51.46 -28.97
N LEU A 212 1.30 51.70 -28.88
CA LEU A 212 2.17 51.01 -27.94
C LEU A 212 1.80 51.30 -26.48
N ILE A 213 1.46 52.56 -26.15
CA ILE A 213 1.02 52.95 -24.82
C ILE A 213 -0.34 52.30 -24.49
N ALA A 214 -1.31 52.34 -25.41
CA ALA A 214 -2.62 51.75 -25.20
C ALA A 214 -2.55 50.23 -25.06
N SER A 215 -1.79 49.56 -25.93
CA SER A 215 -1.63 48.11 -25.95
C SER A 215 -0.84 47.61 -24.73
N SER A 216 0.21 48.32 -24.31
CA SER A 216 0.93 48.02 -23.06
C SER A 216 0.08 48.25 -21.81
N ALA A 217 -0.70 49.34 -21.75
CA ALA A 217 -1.64 49.59 -20.66
C ALA A 217 -2.73 48.51 -20.58
N MET A 218 -3.26 48.08 -21.72
CA MET A 218 -4.23 46.98 -21.82
C MET A 218 -3.61 45.66 -21.37
N ALA A 219 -2.40 45.32 -21.82
CA ALA A 219 -1.68 44.12 -21.41
C ALA A 219 -1.38 44.12 -19.90
N VAL A 220 -0.96 45.25 -19.33
CA VAL A 220 -0.77 45.42 -17.87
C VAL A 220 -2.09 45.29 -17.12
N GLY A 221 -3.18 45.84 -17.65
CA GLY A 221 -4.52 45.71 -17.08
C GLY A 221 -5.02 44.26 -17.04
N VAL A 222 -4.82 43.52 -18.14
CA VAL A 222 -5.12 42.09 -18.23
C VAL A 222 -4.24 41.31 -17.26
N PHE A 223 -2.93 41.57 -17.21
CA PHE A 223 -2.01 40.92 -16.29
C PHE A 223 -2.39 41.15 -14.82
N ARG A 224 -2.75 42.39 -14.47
CA ARG A 224 -3.25 42.73 -13.13
C ARG A 224 -4.55 41.98 -12.81
N ARG A 225 -5.49 41.90 -13.74
CA ARG A 225 -6.74 41.14 -13.54
C ARG A 225 -6.49 39.64 -13.37
N LEU A 226 -5.61 39.05 -14.16
CA LEU A 226 -5.25 37.62 -14.08
C LEU A 226 -4.52 37.29 -12.76
N ARG A 227 -3.62 38.17 -12.31
CA ARG A 227 -2.94 38.04 -11.00
C ARG A 227 -3.90 38.15 -9.81
N ILE A 228 -4.94 38.99 -9.90
CA ILE A 228 -5.95 39.13 -8.84
C ILE A 228 -6.82 37.86 -8.76
N GLN A 229 -7.22 37.29 -9.91
CA GLN A 229 -7.98 36.03 -9.98
C GLN A 229 -7.22 34.85 -9.36
N GLN A 230 -5.89 34.79 -9.50
CA GLN A 230 -5.06 33.76 -8.85
C GLN A 230 -4.99 33.89 -7.31
N LYS A 231 -5.24 35.07 -6.73
CA LYS A 231 -5.23 35.28 -5.27
C LYS A 231 -6.54 34.92 -4.58
N LEU A 232 -7.63 34.73 -5.33
CA LEU A 232 -8.87 34.26 -4.74
C LEU A 232 -8.74 32.76 -4.49
N PRO A 233 -8.99 32.27 -3.27
CA PRO A 233 -9.09 30.83 -3.05
C PRO A 233 -10.13 30.28 -4.03
N PRO A 234 -9.94 29.05 -4.56
CA PRO A 234 -10.93 28.45 -5.44
C PRO A 234 -12.30 28.63 -4.80
N ARG A 235 -13.26 29.20 -5.52
CA ARG A 235 -14.61 29.40 -5.01
C ARG A 235 -15.16 28.01 -4.70
N ASN A 236 -15.14 27.63 -3.43
CA ASN A 236 -15.64 26.36 -2.92
C ASN A 236 -17.06 26.17 -3.46
N GLY A 237 -17.15 25.34 -4.49
CA GLY A 237 -18.36 25.14 -5.27
C GLY A 237 -18.29 23.83 -6.01
N PHE A 238 -17.61 22.83 -5.42
CA PHE A 238 -17.84 21.43 -5.71
C PHE A 238 -17.30 20.58 -4.56
N SER A 239 -18.13 20.42 -3.52
CA SER A 239 -18.00 19.29 -2.60
C SER A 239 -18.39 18.03 -3.38
N SER A 240 -17.48 17.48 -4.16
CA SER A 240 -17.61 16.09 -4.59
C SER A 240 -17.06 15.20 -3.49
N SER A 241 -18.00 14.61 -2.77
CA SER A 241 -17.91 13.56 -1.77
C SER A 241 -17.30 12.25 -2.30
N TRP A 242 -16.15 12.30 -2.97
CA TRP A 242 -15.42 11.10 -3.41
C TRP A 242 -14.11 10.97 -2.65
N THR A 243 -14.24 10.80 -1.33
CA THR A 243 -13.24 10.09 -0.54
C THR A 243 -14.01 9.13 0.35
N GLU A 244 -13.59 7.87 0.30
CA GLU A 244 -14.08 6.71 1.08
C GLU A 244 -15.19 5.86 0.48
N GLU A 245 -14.93 5.26 -0.68
CA GLU A 245 -15.31 3.86 -0.89
C GLU A 245 -14.03 3.06 -1.12
N GLY A 246 -13.23 2.94 -0.06
CA GLY A 246 -12.17 1.96 -0.03
C GLY A 246 -12.80 0.58 -0.14
N GLU A 247 -12.49 -0.12 -1.24
CA GLU A 247 -12.71 -1.56 -1.38
C GLU A 247 -12.07 -2.27 -0.18
N ARG A 248 -12.87 -2.49 0.86
CA ARG A 248 -12.63 -3.56 1.82
C ARG A 248 -13.22 -4.82 1.19
N PRO A 249 -12.46 -5.92 1.02
CA PRO A 249 -13.08 -7.18 0.70
C PRO A 249 -13.96 -7.56 1.89
N ARG A 250 -15.30 -7.52 1.69
CA ARG A 250 -16.26 -8.10 2.63
C ARG A 250 -16.11 -9.63 2.57
N LEU A 251 -15.12 -10.16 3.27
CA LEU A 251 -15.17 -11.54 3.74
C LEU A 251 -16.15 -11.56 4.91
N HIS A 252 -17.44 -11.70 4.58
CA HIS A 252 -18.44 -12.04 5.57
C HIS A 252 -18.28 -13.53 5.88
N GLY A 253 -17.51 -13.81 6.94
CA GLY A 253 -17.54 -15.10 7.60
C GLY A 253 -18.96 -15.36 8.10
N ARG A 254 -19.57 -16.45 7.65
CA ARG A 254 -20.70 -17.05 8.35
C ARG A 254 -20.17 -17.74 9.60
N PRO A 255 -20.84 -17.63 10.75
CA PRO A 255 -20.47 -18.40 11.92
C PRO A 255 -20.85 -19.87 11.71
N PHE A 256 -19.96 -20.72 12.22
CA PHE A 256 -20.21 -22.14 12.47
C PHE A 256 -21.29 -22.30 13.54
N GLY A 257 -22.18 -23.27 13.35
CA GLY A 257 -23.03 -23.83 14.41
C GLY A 257 -24.52 -23.79 14.06
N ASP A 258 -25.03 -24.85 13.46
CA ASP A 258 -25.93 -25.76 14.17
C ASP A 258 -26.16 -27.05 13.37
N ARG A 259 -26.39 -28.11 14.14
CA ARG A 259 -26.37 -29.52 13.78
C ARG A 259 -27.80 -29.99 13.53
N GLU A 260 -27.91 -31.01 12.67
CA GLU A 260 -29.04 -31.94 12.53
C GLU A 260 -30.27 -31.42 11.76
N GLU A 261 -30.49 -31.95 10.55
CA GLU A 261 -31.59 -32.92 10.40
C GLU A 261 -31.41 -33.81 9.17
N PHE A 262 -31.85 -35.04 9.37
CA PHE A 262 -31.79 -36.22 8.54
C PHE A 262 -33.07 -36.32 7.70
N THR A 263 -33.04 -37.21 6.68
CA THR A 263 -34.08 -37.59 5.69
C THR A 263 -34.08 -36.80 4.38
N ASP A 264 -34.40 -37.36 3.23
CA ASP A 264 -34.50 -38.70 2.64
C ASP A 264 -34.86 -38.43 1.16
N ALA A 265 -34.58 -39.36 0.26
CA ALA A 265 -35.09 -39.45 -1.12
C ALA A 265 -34.87 -38.20 -2.03
N THR A 266 -34.27 -38.33 -3.21
CA THR A 266 -34.96 -38.94 -4.36
C THR A 266 -33.98 -39.05 -5.52
N TYR A 267 -33.76 -40.29 -5.97
CA TYR A 267 -33.31 -40.61 -7.32
C TYR A 267 -34.42 -40.28 -8.33
N GLN A 268 -34.11 -39.51 -9.38
CA GLN A 268 -34.74 -39.56 -10.71
C GLN A 268 -33.86 -38.71 -11.65
N VAL A 269 -33.10 -39.22 -12.62
CA VAL A 269 -33.38 -40.08 -13.79
C VAL A 269 -34.17 -39.32 -14.87
N LEU A 270 -33.50 -39.16 -16.04
CA LEU A 270 -33.98 -38.91 -17.43
C LEU A 270 -34.03 -37.44 -17.95
N PRO A 271 -34.02 -37.22 -19.29
CA PRO A 271 -32.92 -37.52 -20.21
C PRO A 271 -32.71 -36.39 -21.27
N GLY A 272 -31.68 -36.51 -22.10
CA GLY A 272 -31.44 -35.68 -23.28
C GLY A 272 -30.01 -35.77 -23.76
#